data_AF-A0A1F5WZE8-F1
#
_entry.id   AF-A0A1F5WZE8-F1
#
_cell.length_a   1.000
_cell.length_b   1.000
_cell.length_c   1.000
_cell.angle_alpha   90.00
_cell.angle_beta   90.00
_cell.angle_gamma   90.00
#
_symmetry.space_group_name_H-M   'P 1'
#
loop_
_entity.id
_entity.type
_entity.pdbx_description
1 polymer ?
#
loop_
_entity_poly.entity_id
_entity_poly.type
_entity_poly.pdbx_seq_one_letter_code
_entity_poly.pdbx_strand_id
1 'polypeptide(L)'
;MNDIHVSGLACFPEERWREAILHYLFGVWADKQDVTYRPKINFGDITLRLDPSGGEYFAYGHAEVPQNVPPLGPDDLVETSGRQADVEVALIRFVKNNRIKQLRLCVVCDQKVNRAQLVLWKKAWRGEYGYAGIGLPYTWGTRGPVWTREEYERSF
;
A
#
# COMPACT_ATOMS: atom_id res chain seq x y z
N MET A 1 13.92 -9.38 4.28
CA MET A 1 14.31 -7.97 3.99
C MET A 1 13.03 -7.19 3.83
N ASN A 2 12.86 -6.10 4.57
CA ASN A 2 11.65 -5.27 4.55
C ASN A 2 11.69 -4.23 3.42
N ASP A 3 12.17 -4.63 2.25
CA ASP A 3 12.27 -3.73 1.11
C ASP A 3 10.88 -3.41 0.57
N ILE A 4 10.76 -2.24 -0.06
CA ILE A 4 9.52 -1.74 -0.62
C ILE A 4 9.62 -1.86 -2.13
N HIS A 5 8.69 -2.60 -2.71
CA HIS A 5 8.69 -2.89 -4.13
C HIS A 5 7.55 -2.16 -4.82
N VAL A 6 7.87 -1.36 -5.83
CA VAL A 6 6.89 -0.65 -6.66
C VAL A 6 6.82 -1.32 -8.02
N SER A 7 5.66 -1.85 -8.37
CA SER A 7 5.37 -2.58 -9.61
C SER A 7 6.38 -3.71 -9.94
N GLY A 8 7.13 -4.20 -8.94
CA GLY A 8 8.17 -5.22 -9.09
C GLY A 8 9.46 -4.77 -9.78
N LEU A 9 9.54 -3.53 -10.26
CA LEU A 9 10.68 -3.01 -11.02
C LEU A 9 11.60 -2.10 -10.20
N ALA A 10 11.00 -1.30 -9.32
CA ALA A 10 11.75 -0.44 -8.42
C ALA A 10 11.73 -1.02 -7.00
N CYS A 11 12.93 -1.18 -6.43
CA CYS A 11 13.13 -1.64 -5.07
C CYS A 11 13.74 -0.50 -4.25
N PHE A 12 13.14 -0.21 -3.09
CA PHE A 12 13.60 0.80 -2.17
C PHE A 12 13.86 0.18 -0.80
N PRO A 13 14.96 0.53 -0.12
CA PRO A 13 15.15 0.11 1.28
C PRO A 13 14.08 0.72 2.18
N GLU A 14 13.79 0.09 3.32
CA GLU A 14 12.74 0.49 4.29
C GLU A 14 12.81 2.00 4.64
N GLU A 15 14.02 2.51 4.84
CA GLU A 15 14.31 3.92 5.18
C GLU A 15 13.90 4.94 4.09
N ARG A 16 13.67 4.48 2.84
CA ARG A 16 13.26 5.30 1.70
C ARG A 16 11.77 5.18 1.39
N TRP A 17 10.93 4.87 2.39
CA TRP A 17 9.49 4.70 2.18
C TRP A 17 8.79 5.88 1.54
N ARG A 18 9.17 7.09 1.97
CA ARG A 18 8.67 8.33 1.38
C ARG A 18 8.95 8.38 -0.11
N GLU A 19 10.13 7.98 -0.53
CA GLU A 19 10.52 7.99 -1.93
C GLU A 19 9.76 6.92 -2.72
N ALA A 20 9.65 5.71 -2.18
CA ALA A 20 8.90 4.63 -2.81
C ALA A 20 7.43 5.01 -3.06
N ILE A 21 6.76 5.60 -2.06
CA ILE A 21 5.38 6.06 -2.19
C ILE A 21 5.27 7.19 -3.21
N LEU A 22 6.19 8.16 -3.20
CA LEU A 22 6.18 9.23 -4.20
C LEU A 22 6.45 8.69 -5.61
N HIS A 23 7.38 7.75 -5.77
CA HIS A 23 7.68 7.10 -7.04
C HIS A 23 6.44 6.39 -7.58
N TYR A 24 5.74 5.64 -6.73
CA TYR A 24 4.47 5.01 -7.05
C TYR A 24 3.42 6.03 -7.51
N LEU A 25 3.15 7.06 -6.71
CA LEU A 25 2.13 8.07 -7.02
C LEU A 25 2.44 8.85 -8.30
N PHE A 26 3.69 9.26 -8.53
CA PHE A 26 4.08 9.92 -9.77
C PHE A 26 3.97 8.98 -10.98
N GLY A 27 4.25 7.70 -10.81
CA GLY A 27 4.03 6.70 -11.85
C GLY A 27 2.56 6.59 -12.24
N VAL A 28 1.67 6.55 -11.24
CA VAL A 28 0.21 6.53 -11.44
C VAL A 28 -0.27 7.80 -12.12
N TRP A 29 0.10 8.99 -11.63
CA TRP A 29 -0.39 10.26 -12.18
C TRP A 29 0.18 10.62 -13.55
N ALA A 30 1.35 10.11 -13.91
CA ALA A 30 1.99 10.37 -15.20
C ALA A 30 1.69 9.26 -16.23
N ASP A 31 0.77 8.35 -15.92
CA ASP A 31 0.41 7.21 -16.75
C ASP A 31 1.62 6.42 -17.29
N LYS A 32 2.67 6.25 -16.46
CA LYS A 32 3.85 5.46 -16.86
C LYS A 32 3.46 4.00 -17.05
N GLN A 33 3.69 3.45 -18.25
CA GLN A 33 3.27 2.10 -18.66
C GLN A 33 3.42 1.02 -17.57
N ASP A 34 4.58 0.94 -16.91
CA ASP A 34 4.85 -0.06 -15.87
C ASP A 34 3.95 0.06 -14.63
N VAL A 35 3.59 1.28 -14.24
CA VAL A 35 2.75 1.56 -13.07
C VAL A 35 1.28 1.60 -13.46
N THR A 36 0.93 2.15 -14.63
CA THR A 36 -0.45 2.23 -15.14
C THR A 36 -1.04 0.86 -15.39
N TYR A 37 -0.26 -0.05 -16.00
CA TYR A 37 -0.75 -1.40 -16.30
C TYR A 37 -0.84 -2.27 -15.04
N ARG A 38 0.01 -2.00 -14.03
CA ARG A 38 0.16 -2.82 -12.82
C ARG A 38 0.40 -1.96 -11.57
N PRO A 39 -0.60 -1.18 -11.10
CA PRO A 39 -0.41 -0.25 -10.00
C PRO A 39 -0.37 -1.04 -8.69
N LYS A 40 0.85 -1.35 -8.23
CA LYS A 40 1.13 -2.19 -7.06
C LYS A 40 2.28 -1.61 -6.25
N ILE A 41 2.12 -1.60 -4.93
CA ILE A 41 3.18 -1.31 -3.98
C ILE A 41 3.19 -2.36 -2.87
N ASN A 42 4.36 -2.90 -2.57
CA ASN A 42 4.57 -3.85 -1.48
C ASN A 42 5.20 -3.14 -0.28
N PHE A 43 4.54 -3.25 0.86
CA PHE A 43 5.04 -2.89 2.17
C PHE A 43 5.49 -4.17 2.86
N GLY A 44 6.75 -4.58 2.60
CA GLY A 44 7.26 -5.89 2.99
C GLY A 44 6.38 -7.01 2.43
N ASP A 45 5.66 -7.70 3.32
CA ASP A 45 4.76 -8.83 3.05
C ASP A 45 3.30 -8.43 2.76
N ILE A 46 2.93 -7.15 2.90
CA ILE A 46 1.61 -6.65 2.52
C ILE A 46 1.68 -5.97 1.15
N THR A 47 0.78 -6.36 0.26
CA THR A 47 0.59 -5.71 -1.04
C THR A 47 -0.63 -4.79 -1.00
N LEU A 48 -0.47 -3.57 -1.50
CA LEU A 48 -1.56 -2.68 -1.90
C LEU A 48 -1.60 -2.61 -3.44
N ARG A 49 -2.76 -2.86 -4.04
CA ARG A 49 -2.93 -2.91 -5.50
C ARG A 49 -4.22 -2.22 -5.93
N LEU A 50 -4.15 -1.47 -7.02
CA LEU A 50 -5.32 -0.85 -7.65
C LEU A 50 -5.99 -1.86 -8.59
N ASP A 51 -7.31 -1.98 -8.50
CA ASP A 51 -8.12 -2.64 -9.52
C ASP A 51 -8.42 -1.66 -10.67
N PRO A 52 -7.83 -1.84 -11.86
CA PRO A 52 -8.02 -0.92 -12.98
C PRO A 52 -9.45 -0.93 -13.52
N SER A 53 -10.25 -1.96 -13.24
CA SER A 53 -11.64 -2.05 -13.69
C SER A 53 -12.62 -1.33 -12.76
N GLY A 54 -12.27 -1.24 -11.47
CA GLY A 54 -13.15 -0.71 -10.41
C GLY A 54 -12.74 0.65 -9.87
N GLY A 55 -11.50 1.10 -10.11
CA GLY A 55 -10.99 2.34 -9.53
C GLY A 55 -10.87 2.27 -8.00
N GLU A 56 -10.74 1.06 -7.45
CA GLU A 56 -10.62 0.80 -6.01
C GLU A 56 -9.35 -0.01 -5.72
N TYR A 57 -8.70 0.34 -4.62
CA TYR A 57 -7.59 -0.38 -4.06
C TYR A 57 -8.07 -1.53 -3.19
N PHE A 58 -7.31 -2.62 -3.28
CA PHE A 58 -7.38 -3.76 -2.40
C PHE A 58 -6.02 -4.04 -1.78
N ALA A 59 -6.00 -4.68 -0.61
CA ALA A 59 -4.77 -5.14 0.01
C ALA A 59 -4.87 -6.60 0.44
N TYR A 60 -3.72 -7.27 0.46
CA TYR A 60 -3.57 -8.66 0.89
C TYR A 60 -2.16 -8.88 1.41
N GLY A 61 -1.96 -9.95 2.18
CA GLY A 61 -0.68 -10.29 2.77
C GLY A 61 -0.83 -10.69 4.23
N HIS A 62 0.31 -10.95 4.86
CA HIS A 62 0.32 -11.40 6.24
C HIS A 62 0.00 -10.24 7.20
N ALA A 63 -0.90 -10.52 8.12
CA ALA A 63 -1.51 -9.54 9.01
C ALA A 63 -0.96 -9.75 10.43
N GLU A 64 0.12 -9.05 10.77
CA GLU A 64 0.58 -8.98 12.16
C GLU A 64 0.24 -7.64 12.79
N VAL A 65 -0.35 -7.70 14.00
CA VAL A 65 -0.60 -6.50 14.81
C VAL A 65 0.73 -6.10 15.48
N PRO A 66 1.30 -4.95 15.14
CA PRO A 66 2.60 -4.54 15.68
C PRO A 66 2.46 -4.09 17.13
N GLN A 67 3.45 -4.43 17.95
CA GLN A 67 3.51 -3.99 19.35
C GLN A 67 3.85 -2.50 19.51
N ASN A 68 4.39 -1.87 18.46
CA ASN A 68 5.00 -0.52 18.50
C ASN A 68 4.20 0.54 17.71
N VAL A 69 2.87 0.45 17.71
CA VAL A 69 2.03 1.47 17.09
C VAL A 69 2.02 2.72 18.00
N PRO A 70 2.32 3.92 17.49
CA PRO A 70 2.34 5.14 18.29
C PRO A 70 0.94 5.49 18.82
N PRO A 71 0.83 6.08 20.04
CA PRO A 71 -0.43 6.61 20.54
C PRO A 71 -0.93 7.74 19.64
N LEU A 72 -2.25 7.83 19.43
CA LEU A 72 -2.87 8.79 18.52
C LEU A 72 -3.44 9.99 19.28
N GLY A 73 -3.06 11.19 18.88
CA GLY A 73 -3.81 12.41 19.10
C GLY A 73 -4.89 12.67 18.04
N PRO A 74 -5.68 13.74 18.18
CA PRO A 74 -6.82 14.04 17.30
C PRO A 74 -6.46 14.24 15.82
N ASP A 75 -5.28 14.81 15.55
CA ASP A 75 -4.79 15.15 14.20
C ASP A 75 -3.79 14.13 13.64
N ASP A 76 -3.52 13.06 14.38
CA ASP A 76 -2.46 12.12 14.07
C ASP A 76 -2.90 11.01 13.11
N LEU A 77 -4.21 10.89 12.85
CA LEU A 77 -4.82 9.83 12.06
C LEU A 77 -5.49 10.35 10.79
N VAL A 78 -5.21 9.70 9.67
CA VAL A 78 -6.04 9.78 8.46
C VAL A 78 -6.70 8.43 8.23
N GLU A 79 -8.02 8.41 8.19
CA GLU A 79 -8.79 7.25 7.73
C GLU A 79 -9.43 7.58 6.38
N THR A 80 -9.39 6.64 5.44
CA THR A 80 -9.89 6.87 4.09
C THR A 80 -10.47 5.60 3.47
N SER A 81 -11.22 5.75 2.37
CA SER A 81 -11.81 4.63 1.64
C SER A 81 -10.79 3.93 0.73
N GLY A 82 -11.19 2.83 0.11
CA GLY A 82 -10.39 2.14 -0.91
C GLY A 82 -10.38 2.84 -2.27
N ARG A 83 -11.18 3.89 -2.48
CA ARG A 83 -11.25 4.55 -3.80
C ARG A 83 -9.91 5.13 -4.20
N GLN A 84 -9.59 5.06 -5.49
CA GLN A 84 -8.30 5.44 -6.02
C GLN A 84 -7.85 6.83 -5.56
N ALA A 85 -8.66 7.85 -5.84
CA ALA A 85 -8.34 9.23 -5.50
C ALA A 85 -8.16 9.43 -3.98
N ASP A 86 -9.00 8.79 -3.17
CA ASP A 86 -8.97 8.87 -1.71
C ASP A 86 -7.68 8.28 -1.13
N VAL A 87 -7.25 7.13 -1.66
CA VAL A 87 -6.01 6.45 -1.26
C VAL A 87 -4.79 7.26 -1.68
N GLU A 88 -4.75 7.74 -2.91
CA GLU A 88 -3.61 8.52 -3.43
C GLU A 88 -3.42 9.84 -2.67
N VAL A 89 -4.52 10.56 -2.40
CA VAL A 89 -4.52 11.78 -1.57
C VAL A 89 -4.09 11.47 -0.13
N ALA A 90 -4.51 10.35 0.43
CA ALA A 90 -4.13 9.98 1.78
C ALA A 90 -2.64 9.59 1.87
N LEU A 91 -2.12 8.82 0.92
CA LEU A 91 -0.71 8.45 0.83
C LEU A 91 0.19 9.68 0.69
N ILE A 92 -0.15 10.63 -0.20
CA ILE A 92 0.64 11.85 -0.37
C ILE A 92 0.62 12.71 0.89
N ARG A 93 -0.53 12.85 1.56
CA ARG A 93 -0.65 13.57 2.83
C ARG A 93 0.18 12.90 3.91
N PHE A 94 0.09 11.58 4.05
CA PHE A 94 0.82 10.81 5.04
C PHE A 94 2.33 11.01 4.91
N VAL A 95 2.91 10.93 3.70
CA VAL A 95 4.36 11.06 3.54
C VAL A 95 4.87 12.51 3.58
N LYS A 96 4.03 13.50 3.29
CA LYS A 96 4.42 14.93 3.29
C LYS A 96 4.13 15.66 4.60
N ASN A 97 3.05 15.32 5.30
CA ASN A 97 2.66 16.02 6.52
C ASN A 97 3.16 15.26 7.77
N ASN A 98 4.14 15.83 8.47
CA ASN A 98 4.75 15.23 9.66
C ASN A 98 3.85 15.19 10.91
N ARG A 99 2.71 15.90 10.90
CA ARG A 99 1.70 15.81 11.95
C ARG A 99 0.96 14.48 11.90
N ILE A 100 0.63 14.01 10.69
CA ILE A 100 0.00 12.70 10.53
C ILE A 100 1.00 11.61 10.97
N LYS A 101 0.62 10.81 11.96
CA LYS A 101 1.40 9.68 12.48
C LYS A 101 0.92 8.35 11.94
N GLN A 102 -0.37 8.24 11.61
CA GLN A 102 -0.99 7.02 11.13
C GLN A 102 -1.93 7.29 9.95
N LEU A 103 -1.96 6.34 9.02
CA LEU A 103 -2.88 6.26 7.90
C LEU A 103 -3.57 4.90 7.95
N ARG A 104 -4.90 4.86 7.85
CA ARG A 104 -5.70 3.64 7.72
C ARG A 104 -6.50 3.68 6.43
N LEU A 105 -6.22 2.72 5.57
CA LEU A 105 -6.90 2.51 4.31
C LEU A 105 -7.97 1.44 4.53
N CYS A 106 -9.25 1.82 4.48
CA CYS A 106 -10.35 0.86 4.50
C CYS A 106 -10.51 0.27 3.10
N VAL A 107 -9.95 -0.92 2.89
CA VAL A 107 -9.95 -1.60 1.59
C VAL A 107 -11.02 -2.67 1.53
N VAL A 108 -11.61 -2.84 0.35
CA VAL A 108 -12.57 -3.91 0.07
C VAL A 108 -11.80 -5.19 -0.22
N CYS A 109 -12.13 -6.27 0.49
CA CYS A 109 -11.65 -7.61 0.15
C CYS A 109 -12.65 -8.27 -0.82
N ASP A 110 -12.19 -9.21 -1.65
CA ASP A 110 -12.96 -9.91 -2.69
C ASP A 110 -14.34 -10.45 -2.24
N GLN A 111 -14.53 -10.64 -0.93
CA GLN A 111 -15.81 -11.04 -0.35
C GLN A 111 -16.84 -9.91 -0.15
N LYS A 112 -16.56 -8.63 -0.47
CA LYS A 112 -17.44 -7.44 -0.31
C LYS A 112 -18.13 -7.24 1.07
N VAL A 113 -17.92 -8.14 2.02
CA VAL A 113 -18.64 -8.22 3.30
C VAL A 113 -17.76 -7.84 4.49
N ASN A 114 -16.42 -7.96 4.36
CA ASN A 114 -15.48 -7.59 5.41
C ASN A 114 -14.67 -6.35 5.00
N ARG A 115 -14.80 -5.26 5.77
CA ARG A 115 -13.91 -4.09 5.69
C ARG A 115 -12.59 -4.49 6.31
N ALA A 116 -11.56 -4.66 5.49
CA ALA A 116 -10.21 -4.85 5.99
C ALA A 116 -9.46 -3.52 5.99
N GLN A 117 -8.39 -3.45 6.76
CA GLN A 117 -7.60 -2.24 6.88
C GLN A 117 -6.13 -2.51 6.61
N LEU A 118 -5.54 -1.69 5.75
CA LEU A 118 -4.10 -1.50 5.72
C LEU A 118 -3.77 -0.28 6.58
N VAL A 119 -2.98 -0.49 7.61
CA VAL A 119 -2.53 0.54 8.54
C VAL A 119 -1.06 0.84 8.26
N LEU A 120 -0.72 2.10 8.04
CA LEU A 120 0.65 2.59 7.91
C LEU A 120 0.91 3.61 9.03
N TRP A 121 2.08 3.60 9.66
CA TRP A 121 2.44 4.60 10.67
C TRP A 121 3.91 5.00 10.59
N LYS A 122 4.23 6.15 11.17
CA LYS A 122 5.59 6.66 11.33
C LYS A 122 6.16 6.17 12.64
N LYS A 123 7.34 5.55 12.61
CA LYS A 123 8.07 5.14 13.82
C LYS A 123 8.73 6.37 14.47
N ALA A 124 9.33 6.19 15.65
CA ALA A 124 9.99 7.27 16.39
C ALA A 124 11.19 7.87 15.62
N TRP A 125 11.88 7.05 14.84
CA TRP A 125 13.03 7.45 14.04
C TRP A 125 12.58 8.05 12.72
N ARG A 126 13.24 9.14 12.31
CA ARG A 126 12.85 9.87 11.10
C ARG A 126 13.09 9.00 9.86
N GLY A 127 12.07 8.86 9.03
CA GLY A 127 12.16 8.07 7.80
C GLY A 127 11.91 6.58 8.02
N GLU A 128 11.73 6.16 9.28
CA GLU A 128 11.26 4.82 9.58
C GLU A 128 9.74 4.79 9.70
N TYR A 129 9.20 3.70 9.21
CA TYR A 129 7.78 3.51 9.18
C TYR A 129 7.42 2.06 9.48
N GLY A 130 6.16 1.81 9.79
CA GLY A 130 5.64 0.47 9.92
C GLY A 130 4.29 0.33 9.25
N TYR A 131 3.94 -0.92 8.95
CA TYR A 131 2.70 -1.29 8.30
C TYR A 131 2.07 -2.50 9.00
N ALA A 132 0.75 -2.64 8.87
CA ALA A 132 0.00 -3.76 9.41
C ALA A 132 -1.28 -3.99 8.61
N GLY A 133 -1.70 -5.25 8.55
CA GLY A 133 -2.98 -5.67 8.01
C GLY A 133 -3.94 -6.00 9.13
N ILE A 134 -5.19 -5.58 9.03
CA ILE A 134 -6.28 -5.99 9.93
C ILE A 134 -7.37 -6.61 9.07
N GLY A 135 -7.59 -7.92 9.25
CA GLY A 135 -8.58 -8.67 8.48
C GLY A 135 -8.23 -8.79 6.99
N LEU A 136 -6.97 -8.59 6.60
CA LEU A 136 -6.53 -8.78 5.22
C LEU A 136 -6.51 -10.28 4.88
N PRO A 137 -6.91 -10.65 3.65
CA PRO A 137 -6.72 -12.01 3.17
C PRO A 137 -5.21 -12.28 2.98
N TYR A 138 -4.77 -13.51 3.30
CA TYR A 138 -3.37 -13.90 3.18
C TYR A 138 -2.85 -13.80 1.74
N THR A 139 -3.70 -14.20 0.79
CA THR A 139 -3.46 -14.05 -0.64
C THR A 139 -4.72 -13.55 -1.32
N TRP A 140 -4.53 -13.04 -2.53
CA TRP A 140 -5.61 -12.61 -3.43
C TRP A 140 -6.31 -13.77 -4.17
N GLY A 141 -6.23 -15.02 -3.67
CA GLY A 141 -6.86 -16.19 -4.31
C GLY A 141 -6.23 -16.62 -5.65
N THR A 142 -7.04 -17.08 -6.61
CA THR A 142 -6.65 -17.54 -7.98
C THR A 142 -5.96 -16.47 -8.85
N ARG A 143 -5.72 -15.29 -8.30
CA ARG A 143 -5.03 -14.16 -8.93
C ARG A 143 -3.66 -13.86 -8.29
N GLY A 144 -3.07 -14.86 -7.62
CA GLY A 144 -1.63 -15.06 -7.43
C GLY A 144 -0.85 -14.06 -6.55
N PRO A 145 0.04 -14.51 -5.64
CA PRO A 145 0.86 -13.61 -4.82
C PRO A 145 2.05 -12.98 -5.55
N VAL A 146 2.40 -13.48 -6.73
CA VAL A 146 3.53 -13.04 -7.55
C VAL A 146 3.09 -13.23 -8.99
N TRP A 147 3.37 -12.29 -9.91
CA TRP A 147 3.24 -12.61 -11.33
C TRP A 147 4.12 -13.84 -11.57
N THR A 148 3.52 -14.96 -11.94
CA THR A 148 4.29 -16.08 -12.46
C THR A 148 5.07 -15.58 -13.68
N ARG A 149 6.26 -16.13 -13.93
CA ARG A 149 7.06 -15.79 -15.12
C ARG A 149 6.22 -15.81 -16.41
N GLU A 150 5.25 -16.70 -16.48
CA GLU A 150 4.30 -16.84 -17.59
C GLU A 150 3.35 -15.64 -17.74
N GLU A 151 2.93 -15.00 -16.65
CA GLU A 151 2.11 -13.78 -16.71
C GLU A 151 2.97 -12.52 -16.97
N TYR A 152 4.29 -12.58 -16.76
CA TYR A 152 5.25 -11.57 -17.25
C TYR A 152 5.41 -11.69 -18.77
N GLU A 153 5.59 -12.91 -19.28
CA GLU A 153 5.83 -13.18 -20.70
C GLU A 153 4.58 -12.98 -21.59
N ARG A 154 3.36 -13.02 -21.02
CA ARG A 154 2.09 -12.80 -21.76
C ARG A 154 1.68 -11.34 -21.95
N SER A 155 2.38 -10.38 -21.35
CA SER A 155 2.04 -8.95 -21.43
C SER A 155 2.98 -8.14 -22.32
N PHE A 156 3.85 -8.82 -23.08
CA PHE A 156 4.70 -8.27 -24.13
C PHE A 156 4.35 -8.93 -25.47
#